data_AF-A0A3S9W031-F1
#
_entry.id   AF-A0A3S9W031-F1
#
_cell.length_a   1.000
_cell.length_b   1.000
_cell.length_c   1.000
_cell.angle_alpha   90.00
_cell.angle_beta   90.00
_cell.angle_gamma   90.00
#
_symmetry.space_group_name_H-M   'P 1'
#
loop_
_entity.id
_entity.type
_entity.pdbx_description
1 polymer ?
#
loop_
_entity_poly.entity_id
_entity_poly.type
_entity_poly.pdbx_seq_one_letter_code
_entity_poly.pdbx_strand_id
1 'polypeptide(L)'
;METNQTYQNELGSAMLPFVMRELVDTVMKRKTLPLEDALYYIYSSNLYKALLDENTKLWYSSTLSLYEALEKEKTEQKKVQKDNPKILLFQMFCAENYRETKNISAKETLLLFSNHGVFEFLYENFEMLHTQDTEYILDTIITYINKKA
;
A
#
# COMPACT_ATOMS: atom_id res chain seq x y z
N MET A 1 33.63 -14.40 3.78
CA MET A 1 32.57 -13.49 4.26
C MET A 1 31.24 -13.72 3.53
N GLU A 2 31.21 -14.37 2.35
CA GLU A 2 29.99 -14.66 1.59
C GLU A 2 29.05 -15.70 2.23
N THR A 3 29.59 -16.66 3.00
CA THR A 3 28.81 -17.77 3.55
C THR A 3 27.72 -17.33 4.54
N ASN A 4 28.03 -16.41 5.45
CA ASN A 4 27.07 -15.94 6.47
C ASN A 4 25.88 -15.19 5.87
N GLN A 5 26.07 -14.53 4.73
CA GLN A 5 24.99 -13.78 4.07
C GLN A 5 24.03 -14.77 3.42
N THR A 6 24.53 -15.73 2.63
CA THR A 6 23.70 -16.79 2.04
C THR A 6 22.88 -17.58 3.07
N TYR A 7 23.46 -17.95 4.22
CA TYR A 7 22.72 -18.66 5.27
C TYR A 7 21.64 -17.82 5.97
N GLN A 8 21.87 -16.51 6.16
CA GLN A 8 20.85 -15.62 6.72
C GLN A 8 19.68 -15.47 5.74
N ASN A 9 19.97 -15.40 4.43
CA ASN A 9 18.96 -15.29 3.39
C ASN A 9 18.04 -16.52 3.32
N GLU A 10 18.62 -17.72 3.41
CA GLU A 10 17.85 -18.97 3.44
C GLU A 10 16.94 -19.07 4.68
N LEU A 11 17.42 -18.59 5.83
CA LEU A 11 16.66 -18.63 7.08
C LEU A 11 15.46 -17.67 7.05
N GLY A 12 15.64 -16.44 6.56
CA GLY A 12 14.54 -15.47 6.43
C GLY A 12 13.43 -16.01 5.52
N SER A 13 13.81 -16.58 4.38
CA SER A 13 12.89 -17.24 3.45
C SER A 13 12.14 -18.41 4.08
N ALA A 14 12.82 -19.23 4.89
CA ALA A 14 12.23 -20.36 5.58
C ALA A 14 11.25 -19.95 6.70
N MET A 15 11.51 -18.84 7.39
CA MET A 15 10.69 -18.37 8.51
C MET A 15 9.44 -17.61 8.06
N LEU A 16 9.49 -16.95 6.90
CA LEU A 16 8.40 -16.09 6.42
C LEU A 16 7.02 -16.78 6.34
N PRO A 17 6.88 -18.03 5.83
CA PRO A 17 5.57 -18.69 5.79
C PRO A 17 4.94 -18.89 7.17
N PHE A 18 5.76 -19.17 8.19
CA PHE A 18 5.28 -19.37 9.57
C PHE A 18 4.81 -18.05 10.18
N VAL A 19 5.61 -16.99 10.02
CA VAL A 19 5.26 -15.63 10.46
C VAL A 19 3.98 -15.17 9.78
N MET A 20 3.87 -15.36 8.47
CA MET A 20 2.69 -14.99 7.70
C MET A 20 1.45 -15.76 8.13
N ARG A 21 1.55 -17.07 8.39
CA ARG A 21 0.41 -17.87 8.84
C ARG A 21 -0.16 -17.32 10.15
N GLU A 22 0.69 -17.03 11.13
CA GLU A 22 0.27 -16.50 12.44
C GLU A 22 -0.28 -15.07 12.33
N LEU A 23 0.36 -14.22 11.53
CA LEU A 23 -0.07 -12.84 11.34
C LEU A 23 -1.42 -12.75 10.61
N VAL A 24 -1.61 -13.54 9.55
CA VAL A 24 -2.88 -13.62 8.81
C VAL A 24 -4.01 -14.10 9.71
N ASP A 25 -3.81 -15.18 10.46
CA ASP A 25 -4.80 -15.69 11.41
C ASP A 25 -5.19 -14.63 12.46
N THR A 26 -4.20 -13.89 12.97
CA THR A 26 -4.42 -12.78 13.90
C THR A 26 -5.26 -11.66 13.28
N VAL A 27 -4.94 -11.24 12.06
CA VAL A 27 -5.68 -10.19 11.32
C VAL A 27 -7.12 -10.65 11.04
N MET A 28 -7.31 -11.87 10.56
CA MET A 28 -8.64 -12.43 10.29
C MET A 28 -9.52 -12.41 11.56
N LYS A 29 -8.98 -12.88 12.69
CA LYS A 29 -9.71 -12.96 13.96
C LYS A 29 -10.02 -11.58 14.54
N ARG A 30 -9.04 -10.68 14.58
CA ARG A 30 -9.19 -9.37 15.25
C ARG A 30 -10.00 -8.36 14.42
N LYS A 31 -9.89 -8.42 13.10
CA LYS A 31 -10.58 -7.50 12.18
C LYS A 31 -11.84 -8.10 11.55
N THR A 32 -12.15 -9.36 11.86
CA THR A 32 -13.27 -10.09 11.25
C THR A 32 -13.23 -10.04 9.71
N LEU A 33 -12.06 -10.34 9.14
CA LEU A 33 -11.83 -10.34 7.69
C LEU A 33 -11.72 -11.77 7.14
N PRO A 34 -12.22 -12.03 5.92
CA PRO A 34 -11.90 -13.26 5.20
C PRO A 34 -10.42 -13.29 4.79
N LEU A 35 -9.95 -14.46 4.37
CA LEU A 35 -8.52 -14.70 4.07
C LEU A 35 -7.98 -13.70 3.03
N GLU A 36 -8.68 -13.50 1.92
CA GLU A 36 -8.24 -12.62 0.83
C GLU A 36 -8.06 -11.17 1.31
N ASP A 37 -9.02 -10.67 2.08
CA ASP A 37 -8.96 -9.30 2.63
C ASP A 37 -7.86 -9.17 3.67
N ALA A 38 -7.64 -10.19 4.51
CA ALA A 38 -6.54 -10.20 5.47
C ALA A 38 -5.17 -10.22 4.78
N LEU A 39 -5.02 -11.05 3.74
CA LEU A 39 -3.81 -11.08 2.91
C LEU A 39 -3.58 -9.73 2.23
N TYR A 40 -4.62 -9.14 1.62
CA TYR A 40 -4.52 -7.82 1.02
C TYR A 40 -4.11 -6.76 2.05
N TYR A 41 -4.71 -6.78 3.25
CA TYR A 41 -4.39 -5.85 4.33
C TYR A 41 -2.92 -5.90 4.74
N ILE A 42 -2.33 -7.10 4.78
CA ILE A 42 -0.91 -7.31 5.10
C ILE A 42 -0.02 -7.02 3.90
N TYR A 43 -0.26 -7.60 2.74
CA TYR A 43 0.61 -7.48 1.56
C TYR A 43 0.68 -6.06 0.99
N SER A 44 -0.36 -5.25 1.19
CA SER A 44 -0.35 -3.83 0.85
C SER A 44 0.39 -2.94 1.85
N SER A 45 0.97 -3.50 2.93
CA SER A 45 1.62 -2.73 4.00
C SER A 45 3.11 -2.51 3.75
N ASN A 46 3.63 -1.40 4.29
CA ASN A 46 5.07 -1.18 4.39
C ASN A 46 5.72 -2.17 5.36
N LEU A 47 4.99 -2.62 6.39
CA LEU A 47 5.43 -3.72 7.24
C LEU A 47 5.78 -4.98 6.44
N TYR A 48 4.94 -5.37 5.47
CA TYR A 48 5.22 -6.56 4.66
C TYR A 48 6.45 -6.37 3.77
N LYS A 49 6.64 -5.19 3.18
CA LYS A 49 7.89 -4.84 2.47
C LYS A 49 9.10 -4.96 3.39
N ALA A 50 8.99 -4.47 4.63
CA ALA A 50 10.05 -4.58 5.63
C ALA A 50 10.29 -6.04 6.04
N LEU A 51 9.26 -6.87 6.17
CA LEU A 51 9.37 -8.31 6.44
C LEU A 51 10.15 -9.07 5.35
N LEU A 52 10.08 -8.60 4.10
CA LEU A 52 10.89 -9.15 3.00
C LEU A 52 12.33 -8.62 2.99
N ASP A 53 12.59 -7.47 3.63
CA ASP A 53 13.94 -6.91 3.76
C ASP A 53 14.69 -7.58 4.90
N GLU A 54 15.72 -8.31 4.53
CA GLU A 54 16.50 -9.09 5.47
C GLU A 54 17.27 -8.28 6.51
N ASN A 55 17.61 -7.04 6.17
CA ASN A 55 18.30 -6.15 7.08
C ASN A 55 17.45 -5.80 8.31
N THR A 56 16.12 -5.88 8.17
CA THR A 56 15.18 -5.58 9.25
C THR A 56 15.08 -6.72 10.26
N LYS A 57 15.32 -7.96 9.81
CA LYS A 57 15.19 -9.19 10.60
C LYS A 57 13.85 -9.30 11.33
N LEU A 58 12.79 -8.72 10.75
CA LEU A 58 11.48 -8.61 11.41
C LEU A 58 10.80 -9.95 11.65
N TRP A 59 11.20 -11.02 10.96
CA TRP A 59 10.69 -12.38 11.19
C TRP A 59 11.05 -12.97 12.57
N TYR A 60 11.95 -12.36 13.33
CA TYR A 60 12.17 -12.70 14.75
C TYR A 60 11.17 -12.01 15.69
N SER A 61 10.42 -11.02 15.20
CA SER A 61 9.45 -10.29 16.01
C SER A 61 8.26 -11.16 16.35
N SER A 62 7.68 -10.92 17.52
CA SER A 62 6.44 -11.61 17.90
C SER A 62 5.29 -11.22 16.97
N THR A 63 4.34 -12.14 16.76
CA THR A 63 3.11 -11.89 15.99
C THR A 63 2.35 -10.67 16.52
N LEU A 64 2.34 -10.47 17.84
CA LEU A 64 1.68 -9.31 18.46
C LEU A 64 2.37 -8.00 18.05
N SER A 65 3.70 -7.95 18.12
CA SER A 65 4.48 -6.76 17.73
C SER A 65 4.30 -6.42 16.25
N LEU A 66 4.28 -7.44 15.38
CA LEU A 66 4.01 -7.26 13.95
C LEU A 66 2.59 -6.73 13.72
N TYR A 67 1.59 -7.28 14.41
CA TYR A 67 0.21 -6.80 14.32
C TYR A 67 0.07 -5.35 14.80
N GLU A 68 0.69 -4.98 15.91
CA GLU A 68 0.66 -3.61 16.44
C GLU A 68 1.34 -2.62 15.48
N ALA A 69 2.48 -2.98 14.89
CA ALA A 69 3.14 -2.18 13.88
C ALA A 69 2.25 -1.99 12.64
N LEU A 70 1.58 -3.07 12.19
CA LEU A 70 0.63 -3.03 11.09
C LEU A 70 -0.55 -2.09 11.38
N GLU A 71 -1.17 -2.21 12.55
CA GLU A 71 -2.30 -1.37 12.94
C GLU A 71 -1.90 0.10 13.09
N LYS A 72 -0.70 0.36 13.60
CA LYS A 72 -0.16 1.72 13.67
C LYS A 72 0.00 2.32 12.28
N GLU A 73 0.65 1.61 11.36
CA GLU A 73 0.82 2.03 9.96
C GLU A 73 -0.54 2.36 9.32
N LYS A 74 -1.51 1.45 9.44
CA LYS A 74 -2.83 1.60 8.82
C LYS A 74 -3.66 2.71 9.47
N THR A 75 -3.45 2.98 10.75
CA THR A 75 -4.06 4.12 11.46
C THR A 75 -3.47 5.44 11.01
N GLU A 76 -2.16 5.51 10.80
CA GLU A 76 -1.48 6.70 10.28
C GLU A 76 -1.91 7.01 8.85
N GLN A 77 -1.99 6.00 7.96
CA GLN A 77 -2.54 6.15 6.60
C GLN A 77 -3.99 6.67 6.62
N LYS A 78 -4.82 6.18 7.55
CA LYS A 78 -6.20 6.68 7.72
C LYS A 78 -6.27 8.11 8.24
N LYS A 79 -5.30 8.58 9.01
CA LYS A 79 -5.26 9.98 9.48
C LYS A 79 -4.95 10.95 8.35
N VAL A 80 -4.15 10.54 7.36
CA VAL A 80 -3.88 11.34 6.15
C VAL A 80 -5.15 11.49 5.31
N GLN A 81 -6.01 10.45 5.21
CA GLN A 81 -7.24 10.53 4.42
C GLN A 81 -8.46 11.11 5.17
N LYS A 82 -8.35 11.41 6.47
CA LYS A 82 -9.51 11.79 7.28
C LYS A 82 -9.84 13.28 7.16
N ASP A 83 -11.08 13.52 6.74
CA ASP A 83 -11.91 14.72 6.99
C ASP A 83 -11.84 15.91 6.01
N ASN A 84 -11.58 15.69 4.71
CA ASN A 84 -11.91 16.71 3.70
C ASN A 84 -12.72 16.15 2.52
N PRO A 85 -14.06 16.36 2.47
CA PRO A 85 -14.89 15.87 1.38
C PRO A 85 -14.52 16.45 0.01
N LYS A 86 -13.86 17.62 -0.05
CA LYS A 86 -13.37 18.18 -1.31
C LYS A 86 -12.19 17.38 -1.88
N ILE A 87 -11.27 16.95 -1.01
CA ILE A 87 -10.12 16.14 -1.43
C ILE A 87 -10.61 14.77 -1.90
N LEU A 88 -11.55 14.16 -1.17
CA LEU A 88 -12.16 12.90 -1.59
C LEU A 88 -12.85 13.03 -2.96
N LEU A 89 -13.66 14.07 -3.15
CA LEU A 89 -14.32 14.35 -4.43
C LEU A 89 -13.29 14.51 -5.55
N PHE A 90 -12.20 15.24 -5.31
CA PHE A 90 -11.12 15.42 -6.28
C PHE A 90 -10.43 14.09 -6.63
N GLN A 91 -10.09 13.27 -5.64
CA GLN A 91 -9.48 11.95 -5.89
C GLN A 91 -10.40 11.04 -6.72
N MET A 92 -11.71 11.05 -6.44
CA MET A 92 -12.69 10.30 -7.24
C MET A 92 -12.82 10.86 -8.65
N PHE A 93 -12.86 12.18 -8.79
CA PHE A 93 -12.85 12.84 -10.09
C PHE A 93 -11.63 12.43 -10.93
N CYS A 94 -10.43 12.44 -10.36
CA CYS A 94 -9.22 12.01 -11.05
C CYS A 94 -9.27 10.53 -11.45
N ALA A 95 -9.71 9.65 -10.55
CA ALA A 95 -9.79 8.21 -10.82
C ALA A 95 -10.80 7.90 -11.93
N GLU A 96 -11.97 8.51 -11.92
CA GLU A 96 -13.01 8.30 -12.94
C GLU A 96 -12.60 8.84 -14.30
N ASN A 97 -12.04 10.05 -14.36
CA ASN A 97 -11.56 10.61 -15.62
C ASN A 97 -10.39 9.77 -16.18
N TYR A 98 -9.46 9.32 -15.34
CA TYR A 98 -8.37 8.45 -15.78
C TYR A 98 -8.89 7.12 -16.33
N ARG A 99 -9.84 6.49 -15.64
CA ARG A 99 -10.51 5.25 -16.07
C ARG A 99 -11.10 5.41 -17.47
N GLU A 100 -11.85 6.49 -17.68
CA GLU A 100 -12.51 6.77 -18.97
C GLU A 100 -11.50 7.09 -20.07
N THR A 101 -10.52 7.96 -19.82
CA THR A 101 -9.49 8.33 -20.80
C THR A 101 -8.59 7.16 -21.19
N LYS A 102 -8.24 6.27 -20.26
CA LYS A 102 -7.43 5.08 -20.54
C LYS A 102 -8.25 3.87 -20.99
N ASN A 103 -9.58 3.94 -20.91
CA ASN A 103 -10.50 2.86 -21.22
C ASN A 103 -10.13 1.55 -20.49
N ILE A 104 -9.86 1.66 -19.19
CA ILE A 104 -9.58 0.52 -18.30
C ILE A 104 -10.70 0.36 -17.29
N SER A 105 -10.77 -0.78 -16.60
CA SER A 105 -11.78 -1.02 -15.58
C SER A 105 -11.52 -0.22 -14.30
N ALA A 106 -12.57 0.04 -13.51
CA ALA A 106 -12.42 0.68 -12.21
C ALA A 106 -11.48 -0.10 -11.27
N LYS A 107 -11.48 -1.44 -11.37
CA LYS A 107 -10.58 -2.32 -10.61
C LYS A 107 -9.12 -2.11 -11.02
N GLU A 108 -8.85 -2.03 -12.32
CA GLU A 108 -7.49 -1.77 -12.84
C GLU A 108 -7.01 -0.37 -12.45
N THR A 109 -7.87 0.65 -12.56
CA THR A 109 -7.56 2.01 -12.11
C THR A 109 -7.19 2.04 -10.63
N LEU A 110 -8.02 1.41 -9.78
CA LEU A 110 -7.76 1.33 -8.34
C LEU A 110 -6.40 0.69 -8.06
N LEU A 111 -6.14 -0.48 -8.65
CA LEU A 111 -4.89 -1.21 -8.45
C LEU A 111 -3.68 -0.39 -8.92
N LEU A 112 -3.77 0.25 -10.09
CA LEU A 112 -2.71 1.08 -10.62
C LEU A 112 -2.40 2.28 -9.71
N PHE A 113 -3.46 2.99 -9.28
CA PHE A 113 -3.34 4.16 -8.41
C PHE A 113 -2.78 3.78 -7.04
N SER A 114 -3.24 2.68 -6.46
CA SER A 114 -2.73 2.16 -5.19
C SER A 114 -1.26 1.75 -5.29
N ASN A 115 -0.87 1.02 -6.34
CA ASN A 115 0.51 0.53 -6.50
C ASN A 115 1.52 1.66 -6.71
N HIS A 116 1.15 2.73 -7.42
CA HIS A 116 2.04 3.87 -7.66
C HIS A 116 1.97 4.94 -6.57
N GLY A 117 1.02 4.85 -5.63
CA GLY A 117 0.79 5.86 -4.60
C GLY A 117 0.13 7.14 -5.13
N VAL A 118 -0.69 7.03 -6.18
CA VAL A 118 -1.34 8.18 -6.83
C VAL A 118 -2.31 8.89 -5.90
N PHE A 119 -3.06 8.16 -5.06
CA PHE A 119 -3.98 8.81 -4.11
C PHE A 119 -3.26 9.71 -3.12
N GLU A 120 -2.09 9.29 -2.63
CA GLU A 120 -1.27 10.09 -1.72
C GLU A 120 -0.69 11.30 -2.45
N PHE A 121 -0.19 11.12 -3.67
CA PHE A 121 0.22 12.24 -4.53
C PHE A 121 -0.90 13.27 -4.74
N LEU A 122 -2.12 12.82 -5.07
CA LEU A 122 -3.28 13.70 -5.26
C LEU A 122 -3.69 14.41 -3.98
N TYR A 123 -3.53 13.75 -2.82
CA TYR A 123 -3.77 14.35 -1.52
C TYR A 123 -2.76 15.46 -1.23
N GLU A 124 -1.46 15.16 -1.34
CA GLU A 124 -0.37 16.11 -1.06
C GLU A 124 -0.38 17.32 -2.00
N ASN A 125 -0.82 17.13 -3.24
CA ASN A 125 -0.80 18.17 -4.28
C ASN A 125 -2.20 18.74 -4.56
N PHE A 126 -3.18 18.51 -3.66
CA PHE A 126 -4.56 18.94 -3.85
C PHE A 126 -4.66 20.43 -4.18
N GLU A 127 -4.08 21.31 -3.35
CA GLU A 127 -4.16 22.77 -3.52
C GLU A 127 -3.69 23.25 -4.91
N MET A 128 -2.66 22.61 -5.46
CA MET A 128 -2.12 22.94 -6.78
C MET A 128 -2.98 22.37 -7.91
N LEU A 129 -3.44 21.12 -7.78
CA LEU A 129 -4.04 20.39 -8.89
C LEU A 129 -5.56 20.62 -9.03
N HIS A 130 -6.29 20.85 -7.94
CA HIS A 130 -7.77 20.90 -7.97
C HIS A 130 -8.37 22.12 -8.70
N THR A 131 -7.52 23.06 -9.11
CA THR A 131 -7.89 24.27 -9.88
C THR A 131 -7.53 24.18 -11.36
N GLN A 132 -6.81 23.13 -11.77
CA GLN A 132 -6.35 22.93 -13.13
C GLN A 132 -7.43 22.28 -14.00
N ASP A 133 -7.27 22.34 -15.32
CA ASP A 133 -8.12 21.60 -16.24
C ASP A 133 -7.86 20.09 -16.20
N THR A 134 -8.84 19.31 -16.67
CA THR A 134 -8.80 17.85 -16.62
C THR A 134 -7.62 17.27 -17.39
N GLU A 135 -7.27 17.84 -18.55
CA GLU A 135 -6.20 17.33 -19.41
C GLU A 135 -4.84 17.44 -18.71
N TYR A 136 -4.55 18.61 -18.13
CA TYR A 136 -3.35 18.86 -17.33
C TYR A 136 -3.24 17.92 -16.12
N ILE A 137 -4.36 17.72 -15.40
CA ILE A 137 -4.39 16.81 -14.25
C ILE A 137 -4.06 15.38 -14.68
N LEU A 138 -4.66 14.90 -15.77
CA LEU A 138 -4.43 13.55 -16.27
C LEU A 138 -2.99 13.36 -16.76
N ASP A 139 -2.43 14.32 -17.49
CA ASP A 139 -1.03 14.28 -17.93
C ASP A 139 -0.06 14.28 -16.76
N THR A 140 -0.37 15.02 -15.71
CA THR A 140 0.41 15.02 -14.46
C THR A 140 0.38 13.65 -13.79
N ILE A 141 -0.78 13.00 -13.70
CA ILE A 141 -0.93 11.64 -13.15
C ILE A 141 -0.16 10.62 -14.01
N ILE A 142 -0.29 10.68 -15.34
CA ILE A 142 0.42 9.79 -16.26
C ILE A 142 1.93 9.96 -16.10
N THR A 143 2.40 11.19 -16.02
CA THR A 143 3.83 11.50 -15.81
C THR A 143 4.32 10.97 -14.47
N TYR A 144 3.54 11.13 -13.40
CA TYR A 144 3.88 10.62 -12.07
C TYR A 144 4.02 9.09 -12.08
N ILE A 145 3.07 8.38 -12.69
CA ILE A 145 3.12 6.91 -12.82
C ILE A 145 4.36 6.49 -13.61
N ASN A 146 4.62 7.11 -14.77
CA ASN A 146 5.76 6.76 -15.62
C ASN A 146 7.13 7.02 -14.99
N LYS A 147 7.24 7.96 -14.02
CA LYS A 147 8.50 8.21 -13.29
C LYS A 147 8.79 7.14 -12.23
N LYS A 148 7.77 6.43 -11.77
CA LYS A 148 7.88 5.38 -10.73
C LYS A 148 7.85 3.95 -11.30
N ALA A 149 7.68 3.80 -12.61
CA ALA A 149 7.73 2.53 -13.33
C ALA A 149 9.18 2.18 -13.69
#